data_AF-R9WES9-F1
#
_entry.id   AF-R9WES9-F1
#
_cell.length_a   1.000
_cell.length_b   1.000
_cell.length_c   1.000
_cell.angle_alpha   90.00
_cell.angle_beta   90.00
_cell.angle_gamma   90.00
#
_symmetry.space_group_name_H-M   'P 1'
#
loop_
_entity.id
_entity.type
_entity.pdbx_description
1 polymer ?
#
loop_
_entity_poly.entity_id
_entity_poly.type
_entity_poly.pdbx_seq_one_letter_code
_entity_poly.pdbx_strand_id
1 'polypeptide(L)'
;EAFEDAVGAIVHDQEAAGLDIISDGKVYGGDSPYGQILYHYTERMTGYKNSGPPIGLPIYSTLYAPTCTGEVRRDAPFRLANLRATRKATKKPAKVSYVGIQVLAAATNNQFYKETRELGMAITKAFNEDFKGLADNGCDIIQVDEFVWP
;
A
#
# COMPACT_ATOMS: atom_id res chain seq x y z
N GLU A 1 -13.40 11.25 -9.49
CA GLU A 1 -13.68 11.04 -10.93
C GLU A 1 -12.46 10.42 -11.61
N ALA A 2 -11.41 11.19 -11.93
CA ALA A 2 -10.22 10.67 -12.65
C ALA A 2 -9.60 9.35 -12.11
N PHE A 3 -9.54 9.17 -10.78
CA PHE A 3 -9.07 7.92 -10.18
C PHE A 3 -9.98 6.72 -10.49
N GLU A 4 -11.30 6.88 -10.39
CA GLU A 4 -12.24 5.79 -10.69
C GLU A 4 -12.25 5.48 -12.19
N ASP A 5 -12.12 6.49 -13.04
CA ASP A 5 -12.07 6.30 -14.50
C ASP A 5 -10.80 5.53 -14.91
N ALA A 6 -9.65 5.86 -14.31
CA ALA A 6 -8.40 5.15 -14.53
C ALA A 6 -8.52 3.67 -14.12
N VAL A 7 -9.07 3.40 -12.93
CA VAL A 7 -9.31 2.02 -12.47
C VAL A 7 -10.31 1.32 -13.38
N GLY A 8 -11.37 1.99 -13.83
CA GLY A 8 -12.37 1.44 -14.74
C GLY A 8 -11.77 1.02 -16.09
N ALA A 9 -10.91 1.86 -16.68
CA ALA A 9 -10.20 1.53 -17.92
C ALA A 9 -9.28 0.31 -17.75
N ILE A 10 -8.52 0.25 -16.66
CA ILE A 10 -7.64 -0.87 -16.33
C ILE A 10 -8.45 -2.17 -16.13
N VAL A 11 -9.60 -2.09 -15.48
CA VAL A 11 -10.51 -3.24 -15.29
C VAL A 11 -11.03 -3.73 -16.63
N HIS A 12 -11.49 -2.82 -17.49
CA HIS A 12 -11.97 -3.15 -18.83
C HIS A 12 -10.88 -3.87 -19.65
N ASP A 13 -9.65 -3.38 -19.65
CA ASP A 13 -8.54 -3.99 -20.41
C ASP A 13 -8.20 -5.39 -19.90
N GLN A 14 -8.20 -5.59 -18.57
CA GLN A 14 -7.98 -6.91 -17.97
C GLN A 14 -9.10 -7.90 -18.34
N GLU A 15 -10.37 -7.45 -18.34
CA GLU A 15 -11.49 -8.30 -18.74
C GLU A 15 -11.48 -8.65 -20.23
N ALA A 16 -11.19 -7.66 -21.09
CA ALA A 16 -11.05 -7.85 -22.53
C ALA A 16 -9.89 -8.80 -22.87
N ALA A 17 -8.82 -8.78 -22.08
CA ALA A 17 -7.71 -9.73 -22.17
C ALA A 17 -8.05 -11.15 -21.65
N GLY A 18 -9.25 -11.35 -21.08
CA GLY A 18 -9.69 -12.65 -20.59
C GLY A 18 -9.13 -13.04 -19.22
N LEU A 19 -8.65 -12.09 -18.41
CA LEU A 19 -8.15 -12.40 -17.06
C LEU A 19 -9.30 -12.79 -16.11
N ASP A 20 -9.07 -13.82 -15.30
CA ASP A 20 -10.07 -14.34 -14.35
C ASP A 20 -10.12 -13.56 -13.03
N ILE A 21 -8.97 -13.04 -12.59
CA ILE A 21 -8.82 -12.27 -11.36
C ILE A 21 -8.42 -10.85 -11.74
N ILE A 22 -9.24 -9.88 -11.34
CA ILE A 22 -9.10 -8.48 -11.73
C ILE A 22 -8.45 -7.68 -10.59
N SER A 23 -7.53 -6.78 -10.94
CA SER A 23 -6.89 -5.89 -9.98
C SER A 23 -7.17 -4.43 -10.26
N ASP A 24 -6.90 -3.57 -9.28
CA ASP A 24 -7.01 -2.12 -9.42
C ASP A 24 -5.86 -1.49 -10.21
N GLY A 25 -4.92 -2.30 -10.75
CA GLY A 25 -3.72 -1.82 -11.44
C GLY A 25 -2.69 -1.14 -10.54
N LYS A 26 -2.87 -1.18 -9.21
CA LYS A 26 -2.09 -0.40 -8.25
C LYS A 26 -2.09 1.09 -8.56
N VAL A 27 -3.24 1.63 -8.93
CA VAL A 27 -3.35 3.08 -9.14
C VAL A 27 -3.16 3.78 -7.79
N TYR A 28 -2.22 4.73 -7.77
CA TYR A 28 -1.99 5.66 -6.68
C TYR A 28 -2.25 7.08 -7.18
N GLY A 29 -2.65 7.98 -6.27
CA GLY A 29 -2.62 9.42 -6.55
C GLY A 29 -1.27 10.02 -6.14
N GLY A 30 -1.00 11.25 -6.57
CA GLY A 30 0.19 12.02 -6.18
C GLY A 30 1.25 12.12 -7.27
N ASP A 31 2.30 12.90 -6.99
CA ASP A 31 3.22 13.41 -8.02
C ASP A 31 4.37 12.46 -8.37
N SER A 32 4.59 11.41 -7.56
CA SER A 32 5.63 10.41 -7.78
C SER A 32 5.01 9.03 -7.97
N PRO A 33 4.96 8.49 -9.21
CA PRO A 33 4.36 7.19 -9.46
C PRO A 33 5.08 6.06 -8.72
N TYR A 34 6.39 6.22 -8.49
CA TYR A 34 7.21 5.22 -7.80
C TYR A 34 7.24 5.41 -6.28
N GLY A 35 7.29 6.65 -5.81
CA GLY A 35 7.32 6.96 -4.37
C GLY A 35 6.03 6.58 -3.65
N GLN A 36 4.90 6.70 -4.33
CA GLN A 36 3.59 6.39 -3.77
C GLN A 36 3.39 4.90 -3.44
N ILE A 37 4.23 4.00 -3.96
CA ILE A 37 4.25 2.59 -3.52
C ILE A 37 4.54 2.48 -2.02
N LEU A 38 5.33 3.41 -1.45
CA LEU A 38 5.66 3.45 -0.03
C LEU A 38 4.87 4.55 0.70
N TYR A 39 4.92 5.78 0.18
CA TYR A 39 4.41 6.96 0.88
C TYR A 39 2.89 6.92 1.08
N HIS A 40 2.16 6.25 0.19
CA HIS A 40 0.72 6.06 0.33
C HIS A 40 0.35 5.48 1.71
N TYR A 41 1.17 4.58 2.25
CA TYR A 41 0.95 3.98 3.56
C TYR A 41 1.37 4.90 4.70
N THR A 42 2.55 5.53 4.61
CA THR A 42 3.08 6.37 5.70
C THR A 42 2.31 7.68 5.86
N GLU A 43 1.71 8.20 4.79
CA GLU A 43 0.75 9.32 4.83
C GLU A 43 -0.55 9.00 5.58
N ARG A 44 -0.85 7.70 5.76
CA ARG A 44 -2.10 7.21 6.36
C ARG A 44 -1.88 6.52 7.69
N MET A 45 -0.68 6.65 8.24
CA MET A 45 -0.33 6.14 9.56
C MET A 45 0.16 7.28 10.46
N THR A 46 -0.20 7.21 11.73
CA THR A 46 0.37 8.11 12.74
C THR A 46 1.86 7.83 12.94
N GLY A 47 2.57 8.78 13.55
CA GLY A 47 3.95 8.59 13.97
C GLY A 47 5.00 8.74 12.86
N TYR A 48 4.57 9.01 11.61
CA TYR A 48 5.47 9.27 10.49
C TYR A 48 5.61 10.76 10.17
N LYS A 49 6.81 11.13 9.73
CA LYS A 49 7.11 12.34 8.97
C LYS A 49 7.63 11.92 7.61
N ASN A 50 7.07 12.42 6.52
CA ASN A 50 7.53 12.09 5.16
C ASN A 50 8.77 12.89 4.76
N SER A 51 9.80 12.81 5.60
CA SER A 51 11.12 13.37 5.38
C SER A 51 12.15 12.52 6.12
N GLY A 52 13.37 12.46 5.61
CA GLY A 52 14.43 11.62 6.17
C GLY A 52 15.61 11.50 5.22
N PRO A 53 16.60 10.64 5.55
CA PRO A 53 17.72 10.33 4.67
C PRO A 53 17.28 9.53 3.44
N PRO A 54 18.13 9.34 2.42
CA PRO A 54 17.84 8.45 1.30
C PRO A 54 17.49 7.02 1.76
N ILE A 55 16.58 6.35 1.05
CA ILE A 55 16.20 4.96 1.34
C ILE A 55 17.35 4.00 1.02
N GLY A 56 17.68 3.11 1.96
CA GLY A 56 18.78 2.14 1.82
C GLY A 56 18.48 0.93 0.93
N LEU A 57 17.25 0.76 0.46
CA LEU A 57 16.85 -0.28 -0.49
C LEU A 57 17.20 0.17 -1.92
N PRO A 58 18.02 -0.58 -2.69
CA PRO A 58 18.45 -0.18 -4.03
C PRO A 58 17.30 0.14 -5.00
N ILE A 59 16.20 -0.62 -4.92
CA ILE A 59 15.01 -0.39 -5.73
C ILE A 59 14.34 0.96 -5.46
N TYR A 60 14.60 1.57 -4.30
CA TYR A 60 14.07 2.86 -3.87
C TYR A 60 15.16 3.91 -3.64
N SER A 61 16.36 3.75 -4.20
CA SER A 61 17.53 4.58 -3.86
C SER A 61 17.40 6.06 -4.23
N THR A 62 16.43 6.44 -5.07
CA THR A 62 16.13 7.83 -5.46
C THR A 62 15.12 8.51 -4.54
N LEU A 63 14.58 7.77 -3.57
CA LEU A 63 13.56 8.22 -2.63
C LEU A 63 14.16 8.55 -1.27
N TYR A 64 13.41 9.32 -0.47
CA TYR A 64 13.76 9.67 0.90
C TYR A 64 12.90 8.86 1.88
N ALA A 65 13.53 8.31 2.90
CA ALA A 65 12.88 7.48 3.89
C ALA A 65 11.87 8.31 4.70
N PRO A 66 10.61 7.85 4.85
CA PRO A 66 9.73 8.40 5.86
C PRO A 66 10.32 8.09 7.23
N THR A 67 10.37 9.08 8.12
CA THR A 67 10.92 8.94 9.47
C THR A 67 9.81 8.62 10.46
N CYS A 68 9.94 7.50 11.16
CA CYS A 68 9.06 7.13 12.27
C CYS A 68 9.57 7.79 13.57
N THR A 69 8.84 8.79 14.07
CA THR A 69 9.17 9.55 15.30
C THR A 69 8.17 9.34 16.42
N GLY A 70 7.16 8.49 16.21
CA GLY A 70 6.10 8.24 17.18
C GLY A 70 5.40 6.90 16.91
N GLU A 71 4.42 6.59 17.75
CA GLU A 71 3.68 5.34 17.65
C GLU A 71 2.91 5.24 16.33
N VAL A 72 3.08 4.10 15.66
CA VAL A 72 2.43 3.77 14.39
C VAL A 72 1.07 3.13 14.64
N ARG A 73 0.03 3.80 14.14
CA ARG A 73 -1.36 3.32 14.08
C ARG A 73 -1.97 3.68 12.73
N ARG A 74 -2.99 2.95 12.28
CA ARG A 74 -3.75 3.33 11.10
C ARG A 74 -4.54 4.60 11.40
N ASP A 75 -4.34 5.64 10.60
CA ASP A 75 -5.07 6.91 10.71
C ASP A 75 -6.17 7.02 9.65
N ALA A 76 -5.92 6.46 8.47
CA ALA A 76 -6.87 6.43 7.35
C ALA A 76 -6.85 5.08 6.61
N PRO A 77 -7.92 4.73 5.86
CA PRO A 77 -7.95 3.51 5.06
C PRO A 77 -6.85 3.49 3.99
N PHE A 78 -6.17 2.35 3.81
CA PHE A 78 -5.11 2.26 2.81
C PHE A 78 -5.68 2.00 1.42
N ARG A 79 -6.38 0.89 1.19
CA ARG A 79 -6.75 0.46 -0.17
C ARG A 79 -8.26 0.32 -0.40
N LEU A 80 -9.08 0.76 0.55
CA LEU A 80 -10.53 0.64 0.46
C LEU A 80 -11.11 1.39 -0.75
N ALA A 81 -10.54 2.54 -1.11
CA ALA A 81 -10.94 3.28 -2.31
C ALA A 81 -10.65 2.48 -3.60
N ASN A 82 -9.48 1.84 -3.69
CA ASN A 82 -9.10 0.98 -4.81
C ASN A 82 -10.06 -0.22 -4.94
N LEU A 83 -10.39 -0.87 -3.83
CA LEU A 83 -11.36 -1.96 -3.83
C LEU A 83 -12.73 -1.50 -4.33
N ARG A 84 -13.23 -0.38 -3.81
CA ARG A 84 -14.55 0.16 -4.20
C ARG A 84 -14.61 0.51 -5.68
N ALA A 85 -13.58 1.16 -6.21
CA ALA A 85 -13.48 1.49 -7.63
C ALA A 85 -13.47 0.20 -8.49
N THR A 86 -12.67 -0.80 -8.09
CA THR A 86 -12.60 -2.10 -8.79
C THR A 86 -13.95 -2.82 -8.77
N ARG A 87 -14.62 -2.85 -7.62
CA ARG A 87 -15.94 -3.49 -7.43
C ARG A 87 -17.08 -2.80 -8.16
N LYS A 88 -16.96 -1.50 -8.40
CA LYS A 88 -17.90 -0.76 -9.24
C LYS A 88 -17.76 -1.15 -10.72
N ALA A 89 -16.54 -1.51 -11.15
CA ALA A 89 -16.23 -1.80 -12.55
C ALA A 89 -16.38 -3.28 -12.95
N THR A 90 -16.25 -4.23 -12.02
CA THR A 90 -16.34 -5.68 -12.33
C THR A 90 -17.11 -6.50 -11.30
N LYS A 91 -17.61 -7.67 -11.72
CA LYS A 91 -18.17 -8.74 -10.87
C LYS A 91 -17.23 -9.94 -10.72
N LYS A 92 -16.11 -9.99 -11.46
CA LYS A 92 -15.10 -11.04 -11.32
C LYS A 92 -14.36 -10.93 -9.98
N PRO A 93 -13.64 -11.99 -9.56
CA PRO A 93 -12.84 -11.93 -8.37
C PRO A 93 -11.87 -10.73 -8.36
N ALA A 94 -11.87 -9.94 -7.28
CA ALA A 94 -11.01 -8.75 -7.16
C ALA A 94 -9.84 -9.00 -6.22
N LYS A 95 -8.64 -8.67 -6.71
CA LYS A 95 -7.39 -8.69 -5.97
C LYS A 95 -6.92 -7.28 -5.66
N VAL A 96 -6.66 -7.00 -4.39
CA VAL A 96 -6.00 -5.77 -3.93
C VAL A 96 -4.60 -6.11 -3.44
N SER A 97 -3.61 -5.35 -3.91
CA SER A 97 -2.21 -5.59 -3.56
C SER A 97 -1.70 -4.54 -2.57
N TYR A 98 -0.83 -4.98 -1.67
CA TYR A 98 -0.13 -4.18 -0.69
C TYR A 98 1.37 -4.33 -0.85
N VAL A 99 2.11 -3.26 -0.57
CA VAL A 99 3.54 -3.39 -0.32
C VAL A 99 3.77 -4.24 0.94
N GLY A 100 4.87 -4.99 0.94
CA GLY A 100 5.31 -5.80 2.07
C GLY A 100 5.55 -5.00 3.34
N ILE A 101 5.29 -5.65 4.48
CA ILE A 101 5.49 -5.05 5.80
C ILE A 101 6.99 -4.92 6.10
N GLN A 102 7.80 -5.90 5.71
CA GLN A 102 9.25 -5.82 5.90
C GLN A 102 9.86 -4.78 4.97
N VAL A 103 9.35 -4.66 3.73
CA VAL A 103 9.73 -3.59 2.79
C VAL A 103 9.45 -2.22 3.40
N LEU A 104 8.25 -1.97 3.94
CA LEU A 104 7.93 -0.69 4.58
C LEU A 104 8.81 -0.41 5.80
N ALA A 105 9.03 -1.40 6.64
CA ALA A 105 9.88 -1.25 7.81
C ALA A 105 11.35 -0.96 7.43
N ALA A 106 11.87 -1.64 6.40
CA ALA A 106 13.22 -1.43 5.89
C ALA A 106 13.39 -0.09 5.14
N ALA A 107 12.32 0.40 4.51
CA ALA A 107 12.29 1.71 3.86
C ALA A 107 12.15 2.87 4.86
N THR A 108 11.86 2.58 6.13
CA THR A 108 11.60 3.59 7.16
C THR A 108 12.87 3.97 7.91
N ASN A 109 13.09 5.27 8.12
CA ASN A 109 14.06 5.76 9.08
C ASN A 109 13.45 5.66 10.49
N ASN A 110 13.71 4.55 11.19
CA ASN A 110 13.13 4.28 12.51
C ASN A 110 13.86 5.02 13.63
N GLN A 111 13.21 6.02 14.23
CA GLN A 111 13.75 6.79 15.36
C GLN A 111 12.92 6.66 16.65
N PHE A 112 11.87 5.85 16.64
CA PHE A 112 10.95 5.69 17.76
C PHE A 112 11.03 4.30 18.40
N TYR A 113 10.95 3.24 17.58
CA TYR A 113 11.02 1.86 18.08
C TYR A 113 12.47 1.43 18.25
N LYS A 114 12.74 0.56 19.23
CA LYS A 114 14.11 0.10 19.50
C LYS A 114 14.65 -0.76 18.37
N GLU A 115 13.80 -1.62 17.83
CA GLU A 115 14.16 -2.56 16.77
C GLU A 115 13.23 -2.40 15.56
N THR A 116 13.76 -2.60 14.35
CA THR A 116 12.95 -2.60 13.12
C THR A 116 11.82 -3.64 13.17
N ARG A 117 12.01 -4.73 13.92
CA ARG A 117 10.96 -5.72 14.17
C ARG A 117 9.76 -5.14 14.92
N GLU A 118 9.99 -4.29 15.91
CA GLU A 118 8.91 -3.67 16.68
C GLU A 118 8.09 -2.70 15.82
N LEU A 119 8.77 -1.92 14.97
CA LEU A 119 8.13 -1.11 13.95
C LEU A 119 7.30 -1.98 12.99
N GLY A 120 7.86 -3.07 12.46
CA GLY A 120 7.15 -4.00 11.59
C GLY A 120 5.92 -4.60 12.25
N MET A 121 5.97 -4.91 13.55
CA MET A 121 4.80 -5.37 14.30
C MET A 121 3.72 -4.28 14.45
N ALA A 122 4.11 -3.01 14.62
CA ALA A 122 3.15 -1.91 14.65
C ALA A 122 2.47 -1.70 13.29
N ILE A 123 3.24 -1.73 12.19
CA ILE A 123 2.71 -1.69 10.81
C ILE A 123 1.76 -2.88 10.58
N THR A 124 2.11 -4.07 11.05
CA THR A 124 1.27 -5.28 10.93
C THR A 124 -0.11 -5.08 11.56
N LYS A 125 -0.20 -4.42 12.73
CA LYS A 125 -1.48 -4.13 13.37
C LYS A 125 -2.34 -3.20 12.51
N ALA A 126 -1.74 -2.12 11.99
CA ALA A 126 -2.42 -1.20 11.08
C ALA A 126 -2.89 -1.90 9.78
N PHE A 127 -2.07 -2.78 9.21
CA PHE A 127 -2.42 -3.59 8.04
C PHE A 127 -3.56 -4.56 8.35
N ASN A 128 -3.53 -5.23 9.51
CA ASN A 128 -4.58 -6.18 9.90
C ASN A 128 -5.95 -5.51 10.02
N GLU A 129 -6.00 -4.30 10.58
CA GLU A 129 -7.23 -3.49 10.62
C GLU A 129 -7.75 -3.18 9.21
N ASP A 130 -6.87 -2.80 8.28
CA ASP A 130 -7.27 -2.48 6.91
C ASP A 130 -7.69 -3.74 6.13
N PHE A 131 -6.99 -4.87 6.33
CA PHE A 131 -7.31 -6.16 5.70
C PHE A 131 -8.69 -6.66 6.11
N LYS A 132 -9.05 -6.55 7.39
CA LYS A 132 -10.40 -6.85 7.87
C LYS A 132 -11.42 -5.94 7.19
N GLY A 133 -11.13 -4.64 7.12
CA GLY A 133 -11.98 -3.69 6.40
C GLY A 133 -12.17 -4.05 4.92
N LEU A 134 -11.13 -4.50 4.23
CA LEU A 134 -11.22 -4.97 2.85
C LEU A 134 -12.07 -6.25 2.73
N ALA A 135 -11.84 -7.23 3.61
CA ALA A 135 -12.61 -8.47 3.62
C ALA A 135 -14.11 -8.19 3.84
N ASP A 136 -14.45 -7.33 4.81
CA ASP A 136 -15.83 -6.92 5.10
C ASP A 136 -16.49 -6.15 3.94
N ASN A 137 -15.69 -5.53 3.07
CA ASN A 137 -16.17 -4.81 1.88
C ASN A 137 -16.05 -5.66 0.59
N GLY A 138 -15.85 -6.97 0.74
CA GLY A 138 -15.87 -7.93 -0.35
C GLY A 138 -14.60 -7.91 -1.19
N CYS A 139 -13.41 -7.85 -0.60
CA CYS A 139 -12.16 -8.21 -1.28
C CYS A 139 -12.01 -9.73 -1.30
N ASP A 140 -11.73 -10.33 -2.46
CA ASP A 140 -11.54 -11.79 -2.53
C ASP A 140 -10.11 -12.21 -2.23
N ILE A 141 -9.14 -11.41 -2.69
CA ILE A 141 -7.72 -11.72 -2.60
C ILE A 141 -6.93 -10.50 -2.15
N ILE A 142 -6.21 -10.64 -1.05
CA ILE A 142 -5.22 -9.66 -0.58
C ILE A 142 -3.84 -10.21 -0.89
N GLN A 143 -3.09 -9.51 -1.73
CA GLN A 143 -1.70 -9.83 -2.05
C GLN A 143 -0.76 -8.93 -1.26
N VAL A 144 0.31 -9.51 -0.69
CA VAL A 144 1.36 -8.76 0.01
C VAL A 144 2.68 -8.96 -0.72
N ASP A 145 3.23 -7.86 -1.23
CA ASP A 145 4.43 -7.84 -2.07
C ASP A 145 5.69 -7.66 -1.21
N GLU A 146 6.22 -8.77 -0.71
CA GLU A 146 7.42 -8.79 0.12
C GLU A 146 8.66 -9.13 -0.71
N PHE A 147 9.65 -8.22 -0.76
CA PHE A 147 10.85 -8.39 -1.59
C PHE A 147 12.11 -7.81 -0.95
N VAL A 148 12.24 -7.92 0.38
CA VAL A 148 13.51 -7.62 1.03
C VAL A 148 14.55 -8.65 0.58
N TRP A 149 15.56 -8.20 -0.18
CA TRP A 149 16.74 -9.03 -0.47
C TRP A 149 17.62 -9.08 0.78
N PRO A 150 18.25 -10.23 1.09
CA PRO A 150 19.29 -10.28 2.11
C PRO A 150 20.49 -9.38 1.75
#